data_AF-A0A950Q1E8-F1
#
_entry.id   AF-A0A950Q1E8-F1
#
_cell.length_a   1.000
_cell.length_b   1.000
_cell.length_c   1.000
_cell.angle_alpha   90.00
_cell.angle_beta   90.00
_cell.angle_gamma   90.00
#
_symmetry.space_group_name_H-M   'P 1'
#
loop_
_entity.id
_entity.type
_entity.pdbx_description
1 polymer ?
#
loop_
_entity_poly.entity_id
_entity_poly.type
_entity_poly.pdbx_seq_one_letter_code
_entity_poly.pdbx_strand_id
1 'polypeptide(L)'
;SALQAAGLPDGVLAFLPGAGEEVGAYLVEHPEVSVIAFTGSKAVGLGIVEAAGVHRSGQRHVKRVIAEMGGKNAIVVDADADLDQAVPAIAYSAFGYAGQKCSACSRLIVVDAVADDLLRRLVGATRSLRVGHPREMGTQVGPLIDADAHKRVLSYVDLAEREGTVLFHQDDVPSTGFYVGPTIVTDVSARSRLATEEIFGPVLAVLRASTFEQALALANDTDYALTAGVLSRSPAHISQAAAELRAGNVYVNRTTTGAVVGRQPFGGYGLSGVGSKVGGPDYLLQFVDPRVVTENTLRQGFAPGE
;
A
#
# COMPACT_ATOMS: atom_id res chain seq x y z
N SER A 1 -8.46 -24.86 -13.62
CA SER A 1 -8.33 -23.93 -12.47
C SER A 1 -9.43 -24.21 -11.45
N ALA A 2 -9.33 -23.70 -10.21
CA ALA A 2 -10.39 -23.85 -9.21
C ALA A 2 -11.75 -23.29 -9.70
N LEU A 3 -11.72 -22.22 -10.50
CA LEU A 3 -12.92 -21.61 -11.09
C LEU A 3 -13.58 -22.50 -12.16
N GLN A 4 -12.78 -23.15 -13.01
CA GLN A 4 -13.32 -24.15 -13.96
C GLN A 4 -13.92 -25.35 -13.23
N ALA A 5 -13.26 -25.83 -12.17
CA ALA A 5 -13.80 -26.90 -11.33
C ALA A 5 -15.11 -26.50 -10.63
N ALA A 6 -15.31 -25.21 -10.39
CA ALA A 6 -16.57 -24.65 -9.87
C ALA A 6 -17.66 -24.47 -10.96
N GLY A 7 -17.39 -24.84 -12.22
CA GLY A 7 -18.36 -24.81 -13.31
C GLY A 7 -18.48 -23.46 -14.03
N LEU A 8 -17.45 -22.61 -14.00
CA LEU A 8 -17.45 -21.34 -14.72
C LEU A 8 -17.60 -21.58 -16.24
N PRO A 9 -18.59 -20.95 -16.92
CA PRO A 9 -18.80 -21.14 -18.36
C PRO A 9 -17.60 -20.69 -19.21
N ASP A 10 -17.44 -21.33 -20.36
CA ASP A 10 -16.41 -20.97 -21.33
C ASP A 10 -16.57 -19.53 -21.82
N GLY A 11 -15.45 -18.83 -22.00
CA GLY A 11 -15.42 -17.43 -22.44
C GLY A 11 -15.65 -16.38 -21.35
N VAL A 12 -16.11 -16.76 -20.14
CA VAL A 12 -16.26 -15.81 -19.01
C VAL A 12 -14.92 -15.38 -18.42
N LEU A 13 -13.93 -16.28 -18.44
CA LEU A 13 -12.56 -16.02 -17.98
C LEU A 13 -11.56 -16.52 -19.01
N ALA A 14 -10.68 -15.62 -19.46
CA ALA A 14 -9.51 -15.96 -20.25
C ALA A 14 -8.24 -15.83 -19.40
N PHE A 15 -7.33 -16.80 -19.49
CA PHE A 15 -6.01 -16.74 -18.85
C PHE A 15 -4.95 -16.43 -19.90
N LEU A 16 -4.43 -15.20 -19.88
CA LEU A 16 -3.53 -14.65 -20.90
C LEU A 16 -2.22 -14.15 -20.26
N PRO A 17 -1.30 -15.05 -19.85
CA PRO A 17 0.00 -14.64 -19.34
C PRO A 17 0.86 -14.06 -20.47
N GLY A 18 1.60 -13.00 -20.19
CA GLY A 18 2.51 -12.37 -21.14
C GLY A 18 3.21 -11.16 -20.55
N ALA A 19 4.10 -10.55 -21.33
CA ALA A 19 4.74 -9.30 -20.94
C ALA A 19 3.71 -8.17 -20.84
N GLY A 20 3.82 -7.34 -19.79
CA GLY A 20 2.87 -6.25 -19.55
C GLY A 20 2.88 -5.21 -20.67
N GLU A 21 4.07 -4.94 -21.20
CA GLU A 21 4.32 -3.98 -22.29
C GLU A 21 3.76 -4.45 -23.64
N GLU A 22 3.39 -5.73 -23.75
CA GLU A 22 2.85 -6.32 -24.98
C GLU A 22 1.36 -6.65 -24.80
N VAL A 23 1.05 -7.68 -24.02
CA VAL A 23 -0.32 -8.16 -23.84
C VAL A 23 -1.14 -7.15 -23.04
N GLY A 24 -0.58 -6.60 -21.97
CA GLY A 24 -1.25 -5.60 -21.14
C GLY A 24 -1.54 -4.32 -21.92
N ALA A 25 -0.54 -3.77 -22.61
CA ALA A 25 -0.68 -2.57 -23.43
C ALA A 25 -1.76 -2.75 -24.51
N TYR A 26 -1.76 -3.87 -25.22
CA TYR A 26 -2.78 -4.18 -26.21
C TYR A 26 -4.20 -4.20 -25.61
N LEU A 27 -4.38 -4.90 -24.47
CA LEU A 27 -5.68 -4.99 -23.80
C LEU A 27 -6.19 -3.64 -23.31
N VAL A 28 -5.32 -2.82 -22.71
CA VAL A 28 -5.67 -1.49 -22.23
C VAL A 28 -6.20 -0.62 -23.37
N GLU A 29 -5.64 -0.74 -24.57
CA GLU A 29 -6.04 0.04 -25.74
C GLU A 29 -7.22 -0.55 -26.52
N HIS A 30 -7.52 -1.84 -26.38
CA HIS A 30 -8.54 -2.51 -27.20
C HIS A 30 -9.93 -1.84 -27.10
N PRO A 31 -10.64 -1.58 -28.21
CA PRO A 31 -11.90 -0.82 -28.21
C PRO A 31 -13.07 -1.53 -27.49
N GLU A 32 -12.99 -2.85 -27.32
CA GLU A 32 -14.03 -3.64 -26.64
C GLU A 32 -13.82 -3.79 -25.13
N VAL A 33 -12.68 -3.34 -24.59
CA VAL A 33 -12.45 -3.38 -23.13
C VAL A 33 -13.20 -2.24 -22.47
N SER A 34 -14.09 -2.54 -21.52
CA SER A 34 -14.93 -1.55 -20.83
C SER A 34 -14.42 -1.16 -19.45
N VAL A 35 -13.85 -2.10 -18.72
CA VAL A 35 -13.34 -1.90 -17.36
C VAL A 35 -11.94 -2.48 -17.26
N ILE A 36 -11.03 -1.72 -16.66
CA ILE A 36 -9.65 -2.14 -16.38
C ILE A 36 -9.47 -2.11 -14.86
N ALA A 37 -9.22 -3.28 -14.28
CA ALA A 37 -8.84 -3.40 -12.87
C ALA A 37 -7.34 -3.67 -12.77
N PHE A 38 -6.60 -2.77 -12.13
CA PHE A 38 -5.15 -2.80 -12.04
C PHE A 38 -4.66 -2.70 -10.59
N THR A 39 -3.63 -3.44 -10.25
CA THR A 39 -2.88 -3.27 -9.01
C THR A 39 -1.40 -3.44 -9.31
N GLY A 40 -0.61 -2.41 -9.02
CA GLY A 40 0.80 -2.41 -9.36
C GLY A 40 1.45 -1.06 -9.10
N SER A 41 2.48 -0.71 -9.87
CA SER A 41 3.23 0.52 -9.66
C SER A 41 2.45 1.76 -10.12
N LYS A 42 2.73 2.89 -9.47
CA LYS A 42 2.25 4.22 -9.87
C LYS A 42 2.48 4.52 -11.35
N ALA A 43 3.68 4.26 -11.86
CA ALA A 43 4.04 4.59 -13.23
C ALA A 43 3.15 3.85 -14.25
N VAL A 44 2.95 2.55 -14.05
CA VAL A 44 2.09 1.74 -14.93
C VAL A 44 0.63 2.13 -14.78
N GLY A 45 0.15 2.31 -13.54
CA GLY A 45 -1.25 2.69 -13.29
C GLY A 45 -1.63 4.04 -13.92
N LEU A 46 -0.75 5.05 -13.84
CA LEU A 46 -0.96 6.33 -14.51
C LEU A 46 -0.94 6.20 -16.04
N GLY A 47 -0.05 5.39 -16.60
CA GLY A 47 -0.05 5.10 -18.04
C GLY A 47 -1.34 4.41 -18.51
N ILE A 48 -1.90 3.51 -17.70
CA ILE A 48 -3.20 2.90 -17.97
C ILE A 48 -4.32 3.94 -17.96
N VAL A 49 -4.35 4.84 -16.96
CA VAL A 49 -5.35 5.92 -16.87
C VAL A 49 -5.27 6.82 -18.10
N GLU A 50 -4.06 7.21 -18.51
CA GLU A 50 -3.85 8.04 -19.71
C GLU A 50 -4.36 7.33 -20.96
N ALA A 51 -3.92 6.08 -21.20
CA ALA A 51 -4.31 5.31 -22.38
C ALA A 51 -5.82 5.03 -22.43
N ALA A 52 -6.44 4.72 -21.28
CA ALA A 52 -7.87 4.48 -21.18
C ALA A 52 -8.72 5.74 -21.45
N GLY A 53 -8.16 6.93 -21.23
CA GLY A 53 -8.81 8.20 -21.52
C GLY A 53 -8.92 8.52 -23.01
N VAL A 54 -8.21 7.79 -23.88
CA VAL A 54 -8.23 8.02 -25.33
C VAL A 54 -9.28 7.14 -26.01
N HIS A 55 -10.23 7.77 -26.72
CA HIS A 55 -11.22 7.05 -27.54
C HIS A 55 -10.55 6.33 -28.72
N ARG A 56 -11.06 5.15 -29.05
CA ARG A 56 -10.57 4.31 -30.16
C ARG A 56 -11.71 4.05 -31.15
N SER A 57 -11.38 3.89 -32.43
CA SER A 57 -12.37 3.53 -33.45
C SER A 57 -13.09 2.23 -33.07
N GLY A 58 -14.42 2.19 -33.17
CA GLY A 58 -15.26 1.06 -32.75
C GLY A 58 -15.62 1.04 -31.26
N GLN A 59 -15.00 1.87 -30.41
CA GLN A 59 -15.34 1.94 -28.98
C GLN A 59 -16.69 2.66 -28.77
N ARG A 60 -17.57 2.05 -27.95
CA ARG A 60 -18.95 2.53 -27.72
C ARG A 60 -19.22 3.00 -26.29
N HIS A 61 -18.18 3.11 -25.47
CA HIS A 61 -18.25 3.43 -24.05
C HIS A 61 -17.01 4.21 -23.62
N VAL A 62 -17.06 4.84 -22.44
CA VAL A 62 -15.86 5.37 -21.78
C VAL A 62 -15.28 4.25 -20.93
N LYS A 63 -13.96 4.01 -21.03
CA LYS A 63 -13.29 2.98 -20.23
C LYS A 63 -13.26 3.42 -18.77
N ARG A 64 -13.61 2.50 -17.86
CA ARG A 64 -13.49 2.72 -16.42
C ARG A 64 -12.19 2.09 -15.92
N VAL A 65 -11.36 2.85 -15.21
CA VAL A 65 -10.14 2.34 -14.58
C VAL A 65 -10.36 2.28 -13.06
N ILE A 66 -10.07 1.12 -12.48
CA ILE A 66 -10.01 0.87 -11.05
C ILE A 66 -8.57 0.49 -10.75
N ALA A 67 -7.83 1.35 -10.06
CA ALA A 67 -6.38 1.17 -9.92
C ALA A 67 -5.92 1.38 -8.48
N GLU A 68 -5.08 0.46 -7.99
CA GLU A 68 -4.32 0.56 -6.74
C GLU A 68 -2.82 0.64 -7.08
N MET A 69 -2.15 1.69 -6.63
CA MET A 69 -0.88 2.20 -7.22
C MET A 69 0.27 2.38 -6.22
N GLY A 70 0.18 1.75 -5.04
CA GLY A 70 1.26 1.76 -4.04
C GLY A 70 1.13 2.85 -2.97
N GLY A 71 2.15 2.97 -2.12
CA GLY A 71 2.15 3.92 -1.02
C GLY A 71 3.51 4.23 -0.41
N LYS A 72 3.62 5.40 0.22
CA LYS A 72 4.74 5.78 1.09
C LYS A 72 4.28 5.94 2.54
N ASN A 73 3.77 4.84 3.07
CA ASN A 73 3.01 4.81 4.32
C ASN A 73 3.86 5.18 5.54
N ALA A 74 3.25 5.92 6.45
CA ALA A 74 3.88 6.35 7.69
C ALA A 74 3.20 5.73 8.94
N ILE A 75 4.00 5.46 9.97
CA ILE A 75 3.52 5.30 11.34
C ILE A 75 4.04 6.48 12.16
N VAL A 76 3.13 7.23 12.78
CA VAL A 76 3.42 8.29 13.74
C VAL A 76 3.47 7.67 15.14
N VAL A 77 4.54 7.95 15.88
CA VAL A 77 4.71 7.55 17.28
C VAL A 77 4.72 8.80 18.15
N ASP A 78 3.68 8.92 18.97
CA ASP A 78 3.49 10.01 19.91
C ASP A 78 4.39 9.85 21.15
N ALA A 79 4.59 10.94 21.89
CA ALA A 79 5.46 10.96 23.07
C ALA A 79 4.99 10.01 24.18
N ASP A 80 3.69 9.72 24.25
CA ASP A 80 3.09 8.86 25.26
C ASP A 80 2.86 7.41 24.78
N ALA A 81 3.33 7.03 23.59
CA ALA A 81 3.08 5.72 23.00
C ALA A 81 3.56 4.57 23.90
N ASP A 82 2.81 3.47 23.92
CA ASP A 82 3.25 2.22 24.53
C ASP A 82 4.29 1.55 23.61
N LEU A 83 5.56 1.59 24.03
CA LEU A 83 6.66 1.05 23.23
C LEU A 83 6.68 -0.47 23.15
N ASP A 84 6.04 -1.17 24.09
CA ASP A 84 5.91 -2.64 24.04
C ASP A 84 4.96 -3.08 22.93
N GLN A 85 3.97 -2.23 22.60
CA GLN A 85 3.09 -2.41 21.44
C GLN A 85 3.68 -1.80 20.16
N ALA A 86 4.33 -0.64 20.27
CA ALA A 86 4.82 0.10 19.11
C ALA A 86 5.90 -0.65 18.33
N VAL A 87 6.93 -1.13 19.04
CA VAL A 87 8.10 -1.77 18.43
C VAL A 87 7.72 -2.99 17.57
N PRO A 88 6.98 -4.00 18.06
CA PRO A 88 6.60 -5.15 17.23
C PRO A 88 5.66 -4.74 16.08
N ALA A 89 4.77 -3.77 16.29
CA ALA A 89 3.88 -3.29 15.25
C ALA A 89 4.63 -2.61 14.10
N ILE A 90 5.63 -1.78 14.41
CA ILE A 90 6.49 -1.11 13.43
C ILE A 90 7.33 -2.14 12.69
N ALA A 91 8.04 -3.01 13.41
CA ALA A 91 8.91 -4.03 12.80
C ALA A 91 8.12 -4.95 11.85
N TYR A 92 6.94 -5.42 12.24
CA TYR A 92 6.11 -6.24 11.36
C TYR A 92 5.57 -5.47 10.15
N SER A 93 5.17 -4.20 10.35
CA SER A 93 4.64 -3.37 9.26
C SER A 93 5.72 -3.00 8.24
N ALA A 94 6.98 -2.84 8.67
CA ALA A 94 8.10 -2.51 7.79
C ALA A 94 8.70 -3.75 7.11
N PHE A 95 8.91 -4.83 7.85
CA PHE A 95 9.76 -5.95 7.40
C PHE A 95 8.99 -7.23 7.10
N GLY A 96 7.72 -7.36 7.51
CA GLY A 96 6.91 -8.53 7.20
C GLY A 96 6.74 -8.71 5.68
N TYR A 97 7.05 -9.89 5.16
CA TYR A 97 7.17 -10.16 3.71
C TYR A 97 8.23 -9.29 3.01
N ALA A 98 9.32 -8.98 3.71
CA ALA A 98 10.40 -8.11 3.26
C ALA A 98 9.91 -6.72 2.78
N GLY A 99 8.83 -6.20 3.38
CA GLY A 99 8.28 -4.90 3.01
C GLY A 99 7.60 -4.84 1.63
N GLN A 100 7.41 -5.99 0.96
CA GLN A 100 6.78 -6.09 -0.37
C GLN A 100 5.25 -5.99 -0.30
N LYS A 101 4.75 -4.91 0.31
CA LYS A 101 3.32 -4.64 0.45
C LYS A 101 3.07 -3.16 0.18
N CYS A 102 2.04 -2.83 -0.58
CA CYS A 102 1.63 -1.44 -0.77
C CYS A 102 1.27 -0.74 0.56
N SER A 103 0.92 -1.51 1.60
CA SER A 103 0.61 -1.03 2.97
C SER A 103 1.79 -1.05 3.94
N ALA A 104 2.99 -1.48 3.50
CA ALA A 104 4.15 -1.57 4.38
C ALA A 104 4.54 -0.19 4.91
N CYS A 105 4.90 -0.15 6.20
CA CYS A 105 5.44 1.06 6.82
C CYS A 105 6.86 1.28 6.28
N SER A 106 7.06 2.35 5.53
CA SER A 106 8.39 2.74 5.02
C SER A 106 8.89 4.06 5.62
N ARG A 107 8.03 4.75 6.38
CA ARG A 107 8.37 5.94 7.16
C ARG A 107 7.94 5.76 8.61
N LEU A 108 8.88 5.84 9.54
CA LEU A 108 8.60 5.99 10.95
C LEU A 108 8.77 7.45 11.32
N ILE A 109 7.73 8.09 11.85
CA ILE A 109 7.78 9.48 12.29
C ILE A 109 7.59 9.49 13.79
N VAL A 110 8.60 9.91 14.55
CA VAL A 110 8.59 9.79 16.01
C VAL A 110 8.76 11.15 16.68
N VAL A 111 7.96 11.41 17.71
CA VAL A 111 8.10 12.61 18.54
C VAL A 111 9.39 12.51 19.39
N ASP A 112 10.17 13.59 19.41
CA ASP A 112 11.54 13.62 19.97
C ASP A 112 11.67 13.03 21.37
N ALA A 113 10.67 13.27 22.24
CA ALA A 113 10.65 12.82 23.63
C ALA A 113 10.82 11.30 23.81
N VAL A 114 10.44 10.49 22.81
CA VAL A 114 10.50 9.02 22.87
C VAL A 114 11.42 8.40 21.81
N ALA A 115 11.99 9.23 20.91
CA ALA A 115 12.73 8.77 19.74
C ALA A 115 13.91 7.85 20.09
N ASP A 116 14.76 8.25 21.03
CA ASP A 116 15.98 7.48 21.35
C ASP A 116 15.65 6.11 21.97
N ASP A 117 14.64 6.04 22.85
CA ASP A 117 14.23 4.77 23.46
C ASP A 117 13.55 3.85 22.45
N LEU A 118 12.63 4.40 21.63
CA LEU A 118 11.98 3.66 20.56
C LEU A 118 13.02 3.07 19.60
N LEU A 119 13.96 3.88 19.10
CA LEU A 119 14.91 3.45 18.09
C LEU A 119 15.88 2.40 18.63
N ARG A 120 16.35 2.55 19.87
CA ARG A 120 17.19 1.53 20.52
C ARG A 120 16.47 0.19 20.61
N ARG A 121 15.20 0.19 21.03
CA ARG A 121 14.38 -1.02 21.14
C ARG A 121 14.02 -1.60 19.78
N LEU A 122 13.71 -0.76 18.79
CA LEU A 122 13.37 -1.17 17.44
C LEU A 122 14.57 -1.82 16.75
N VAL A 123 15.77 -1.27 16.88
CA VAL A 123 17.00 -1.90 16.37
C VAL A 123 17.22 -3.26 17.04
N GLY A 124 17.04 -3.35 18.36
CA GLY A 124 17.15 -4.62 19.09
C GLY A 124 16.16 -5.68 18.60
N ALA A 125 14.89 -5.30 18.41
CA ALA A 125 13.85 -6.18 17.87
C ALA A 125 14.08 -6.53 16.40
N THR A 126 14.65 -5.62 15.61
CA THR A 126 14.94 -5.87 14.19
C THR A 126 16.11 -6.85 14.04
N ARG A 127 17.14 -6.74 14.89
CA ARG A 127 18.27 -7.68 14.94
C ARG A 127 17.86 -9.11 15.26
N SER A 128 16.76 -9.32 15.98
CA SER A 128 16.27 -10.67 16.29
C SER A 128 15.44 -11.31 15.16
N LEU A 129 15.16 -10.57 14.09
CA LEU A 129 14.42 -11.12 12.94
C LEU A 129 15.27 -12.13 12.18
N ARG A 130 14.70 -13.31 11.95
CA ARG A 130 15.33 -14.33 11.09
C ARG A 130 15.04 -14.03 9.61
N VAL A 131 16.09 -13.71 8.86
CA VAL A 131 16.07 -13.65 7.40
C VAL A 131 16.42 -15.04 6.86
N GLY A 132 15.59 -15.62 6.00
CA GLY A 132 15.80 -17.00 5.57
C GLY A 132 14.79 -17.52 4.57
N HIS A 133 14.90 -18.81 4.25
CA HIS A 133 13.99 -19.45 3.31
C HIS A 133 12.57 -19.53 3.92
N PRO A 134 11.49 -19.19 3.18
CA PRO A 134 10.13 -19.15 3.73
C PRO A 134 9.54 -20.52 4.12
N ARG A 135 10.24 -21.62 3.83
CA ARG A 135 9.88 -22.98 4.27
C ARG A 135 10.49 -23.35 5.62
N GLU A 136 11.46 -22.58 6.11
CA GLU A 136 12.07 -22.79 7.41
C GLU A 136 11.17 -22.18 8.49
N MET A 137 10.84 -23.00 9.49
CA MET A 137 10.04 -22.54 10.61
C MET A 137 10.79 -21.43 11.36
N GLY A 138 10.11 -20.32 11.59
CA GLY A 138 10.66 -19.14 12.27
C GLY A 138 11.30 -18.11 11.33
N THR A 139 11.35 -18.32 10.02
CA THR A 139 11.69 -17.25 9.07
C THR A 139 10.64 -16.14 9.17
N GLN A 140 11.09 -14.90 9.38
CA GLN A 140 10.24 -13.72 9.49
C GLN A 140 10.38 -12.79 8.28
N VAL A 141 11.54 -12.80 7.63
CA VAL A 141 11.85 -12.01 6.45
C VAL A 141 12.35 -12.95 5.36
N GLY A 142 11.61 -13.03 4.25
CA GLY A 142 11.96 -13.86 3.09
C GLY A 142 12.79 -13.10 2.05
N PRO A 143 13.06 -13.72 0.89
CA PRO A 143 13.69 -13.02 -0.23
C PRO A 143 12.72 -12.04 -0.91
N LEU A 144 13.28 -11.13 -1.69
CA LEU A 144 12.53 -10.34 -2.67
C LEU A 144 12.10 -11.22 -3.85
N ILE A 145 11.12 -10.73 -4.61
CA ILE A 145 10.44 -11.51 -5.65
C ILE A 145 11.36 -11.93 -6.82
N ASP A 146 12.27 -11.07 -7.24
CA ASP A 146 13.17 -11.28 -8.38
C ASP A 146 14.48 -10.46 -8.27
N ALA A 147 15.33 -10.61 -9.30
CA ALA A 147 16.62 -9.94 -9.39
C ALA A 147 16.52 -8.41 -9.57
N ASP A 148 15.48 -7.92 -10.24
CA ASP A 148 15.30 -6.49 -10.48
C ASP A 148 14.86 -5.78 -9.19
N ALA A 149 13.96 -6.40 -8.42
CA ALA A 149 13.60 -5.97 -7.09
C ALA A 149 14.83 -5.98 -6.16
N HIS A 150 15.64 -7.05 -6.21
CA HIS A 150 16.88 -7.16 -5.43
C HIS A 150 17.85 -6.01 -5.70
N LYS A 151 18.20 -5.81 -6.97
CA LYS A 151 19.09 -4.73 -7.41
C LYS A 151 18.56 -3.35 -7.03
N ARG A 152 17.26 -3.11 -7.24
CA ARG A 152 16.61 -1.85 -6.90
C ARG A 152 16.69 -1.57 -5.40
N VAL A 153 16.32 -2.53 -4.56
CA VAL A 153 16.34 -2.35 -3.10
C VAL A 153 17.76 -2.14 -2.60
N LEU A 154 18.75 -2.92 -3.08
CA LEU A 154 20.16 -2.71 -2.73
C LEU A 154 20.62 -1.28 -3.08
N SER A 155 20.21 -0.73 -4.23
CA SER A 155 20.56 0.65 -4.57
C SER A 155 20.01 1.70 -3.58
N TYR A 156 18.90 1.43 -2.88
CA TYR A 156 18.42 2.29 -1.79
C TYR A 156 19.16 2.04 -0.48
N VAL A 157 19.65 0.81 -0.24
CA VAL A 157 20.53 0.53 0.91
C VAL A 157 21.86 1.27 0.73
N ASP A 158 22.45 1.25 -0.47
CA ASP A 158 23.66 2.02 -0.78
C ASP A 158 23.45 3.54 -0.67
N LEU A 159 22.22 4.01 -0.93
CA LEU A 159 21.83 5.41 -0.78
C LEU A 159 21.66 5.83 0.69
N ALA A 160 21.42 4.86 1.59
CA ALA A 160 21.11 5.11 3.00
C ALA A 160 22.16 5.97 3.71
N GLU A 161 23.44 5.68 3.50
CA GLU A 161 24.55 6.42 4.11
C GLU A 161 24.70 7.85 3.55
N ARG A 162 24.13 8.12 2.38
CA ARG A 162 24.19 9.45 1.74
C ARG A 162 23.02 10.34 2.12
N GLU A 163 21.86 9.74 2.40
CA GLU A 163 20.60 10.45 2.68
C GLU A 163 20.23 10.47 4.17
N GLY A 164 20.99 9.78 5.03
CA GLY A 164 20.81 9.77 6.48
C GLY A 164 21.89 8.96 7.21
N THR A 165 21.60 8.60 8.45
CA THR A 165 22.44 7.78 9.32
C THR A 165 21.88 6.35 9.39
N VAL A 166 22.66 5.35 8.98
CA VAL A 166 22.26 3.93 9.10
C VAL A 166 22.35 3.50 10.56
N LEU A 167 21.21 3.28 11.22
CA LEU A 167 21.16 2.79 12.59
C LEU A 167 21.37 1.28 12.67
N PHE A 168 20.90 0.57 11.65
CA PHE A 168 21.00 -0.87 11.57
C PHE A 168 20.86 -1.33 10.12
N HIS A 169 21.73 -2.24 9.72
CA HIS A 169 21.57 -3.08 8.56
C HIS A 169 21.90 -4.52 8.97
N GLN A 170 21.12 -5.49 8.50
CA GLN A 170 21.39 -6.90 8.74
C GLN A 170 22.19 -7.50 7.58
N ASP A 171 23.49 -7.65 7.77
CA ASP A 171 24.38 -8.28 6.78
C ASP A 171 24.25 -9.80 6.73
N ASP A 172 23.85 -10.43 7.85
CA ASP A 172 23.69 -11.88 7.94
C ASP A 172 22.40 -12.32 7.26
N VAL A 173 22.50 -12.55 5.95
CA VAL A 173 21.44 -13.04 5.07
C VAL A 173 21.96 -14.20 4.21
N PRO A 174 21.09 -15.11 3.74
CA PRO A 174 21.53 -16.20 2.88
C PRO A 174 22.22 -15.71 1.60
N SER A 175 23.33 -16.36 1.23
CA SER A 175 24.16 -15.97 0.08
C SER A 175 23.54 -16.31 -1.29
N THR A 176 22.51 -17.16 -1.30
CA THR A 176 21.85 -17.62 -2.54
C THR A 176 20.39 -17.22 -2.50
N GLY A 177 19.94 -16.45 -3.50
CA GLY A 177 18.59 -15.90 -3.59
C GLY A 177 18.59 -14.38 -3.47
N PHE A 178 17.41 -13.78 -3.57
CA PHE A 178 17.24 -12.33 -3.62
C PHE A 178 17.05 -11.72 -2.23
N TYR A 179 17.94 -12.04 -1.30
CA TYR A 179 17.83 -11.57 0.08
C TYR A 179 18.41 -10.16 0.25
N VAL A 180 17.68 -9.32 0.98
CA VAL A 180 18.16 -8.04 1.50
C VAL A 180 17.77 -7.98 2.97
N GLY A 181 18.73 -7.66 3.84
CA GLY A 181 18.48 -7.54 5.27
C GLY A 181 17.64 -6.30 5.60
N PRO A 182 16.86 -6.34 6.71
CA PRO A 182 16.22 -5.15 7.26
C PRO A 182 17.21 -4.00 7.47
N THR A 183 16.84 -2.81 6.99
CA THR A 183 17.63 -1.58 7.09
C THR A 183 16.81 -0.48 7.76
N ILE A 184 17.38 0.16 8.79
CA ILE A 184 16.79 1.32 9.48
C ILE A 184 17.72 2.51 9.31
N VAL A 185 17.19 3.60 8.75
CA VAL A 185 17.94 4.83 8.46
C VAL A 185 17.27 5.99 9.20
N THR A 186 18.01 6.72 10.03
CA THR A 186 17.54 7.93 10.72
C THR A 186 18.14 9.19 10.14
N ASP A 187 17.73 10.34 10.65
CA ASP A 187 18.20 11.66 10.23
C ASP A 187 17.97 11.90 8.74
N VAL A 188 16.92 11.25 8.22
CA VAL A 188 16.54 11.30 6.82
C VAL A 188 15.77 12.59 6.57
N SER A 189 16.20 13.36 5.58
CA SER A 189 15.43 14.52 5.13
C SER A 189 14.05 14.08 4.63
N ALA A 190 13.00 14.83 5.00
CA ALA A 190 11.62 14.57 4.54
C ALA A 190 11.46 14.64 3.01
N ARG A 191 12.41 15.29 2.32
CA ARG A 191 12.45 15.41 0.86
C ARG A 191 13.41 14.43 0.19
N SER A 192 14.11 13.59 0.95
CA SER A 192 15.01 12.57 0.42
C SER A 192 14.25 11.52 -0.40
N ARG A 193 14.98 10.77 -1.21
CA ARG A 193 14.38 9.66 -1.98
C ARG A 193 13.90 8.56 -1.05
N LEU A 194 14.65 8.27 0.02
CA LEU A 194 14.23 7.32 1.06
C LEU A 194 12.90 7.70 1.73
N ALA A 195 12.60 9.00 1.87
CA ALA A 195 11.35 9.48 2.45
C ALA A 195 10.21 9.62 1.42
N THR A 196 10.48 9.71 0.12
CA THR A 196 9.45 10.06 -0.87
C THR A 196 9.15 8.97 -1.91
N GLU A 197 10.11 8.10 -2.23
CA GLU A 197 9.96 7.05 -3.25
C GLU A 197 9.54 5.70 -2.63
N GLU A 198 8.65 4.96 -3.29
CA GLU A 198 8.23 3.63 -2.86
C GLU A 198 9.32 2.59 -3.18
N ILE A 199 9.95 2.05 -2.12
CA ILE A 199 11.07 1.10 -2.24
C ILE A 199 10.57 -0.34 -2.37
N PHE A 200 9.41 -0.69 -1.80
CA PHE A 200 8.85 -2.05 -1.87
C PHE A 200 9.86 -3.13 -1.43
N GLY A 201 10.54 -2.86 -0.31
CA GLY A 201 11.64 -3.65 0.25
C GLY A 201 11.84 -3.33 1.74
N PRO A 202 12.71 -4.05 2.46
CA PRO A 202 12.82 -3.97 3.91
C PRO A 202 13.69 -2.77 4.36
N VAL A 203 13.36 -1.56 3.92
CA VAL A 203 14.06 -0.31 4.25
C VAL A 203 13.11 0.66 4.93
N LEU A 204 13.43 1.07 6.15
CA LEU A 204 12.64 1.98 6.98
C LEU A 204 13.37 3.31 7.17
N ALA A 205 12.79 4.40 6.67
CA ALA A 205 13.26 5.77 6.93
C ALA A 205 12.63 6.30 8.21
N VAL A 206 13.45 6.88 9.10
CA VAL A 206 13.02 7.46 10.37
C VAL A 206 13.16 8.98 10.28
N LEU A 207 12.07 9.66 10.61
CA LEU A 207 11.99 11.11 10.73
C LEU A 207 11.63 11.47 12.17
N ARG A 208 12.29 12.48 12.71
CA ARG A 208 11.97 13.04 14.02
C ARG A 208 11.06 14.26 13.89
N ALA A 209 10.19 14.42 14.86
CA ALA A 209 9.30 15.57 14.97
C ALA A 209 9.37 16.15 16.39
N SER A 210 9.45 17.46 16.50
CA SER A 210 9.48 18.14 17.81
C SER A 210 8.11 18.17 18.48
N THR A 211 7.03 18.11 17.70
CA THR A 211 5.64 18.06 18.19
C THR A 211 4.82 17.03 17.42
N PHE A 212 3.67 16.67 17.98
CA PHE A 212 2.73 15.75 17.33
C PHE A 212 2.15 16.34 16.04
N GLU A 213 1.88 17.65 16.00
CA GLU A 213 1.38 18.34 14.81
C GLU A 213 2.41 18.31 13.68
N GLN A 214 3.70 18.53 14.00
CA GLN A 214 4.77 18.36 13.02
C GLN A 214 4.83 16.92 12.51
N ALA A 215 4.62 15.93 13.38
CA ALA A 215 4.61 14.52 12.99
C ALA A 215 3.48 14.21 12.00
N LEU A 216 2.27 14.75 12.22
CA LEU A 216 1.16 14.62 11.26
C LEU A 216 1.45 15.35 9.94
N ALA A 217 2.04 16.54 9.99
CA ALA A 217 2.44 17.28 8.79
C ALA A 217 3.44 16.48 7.94
N LEU A 218 4.46 15.90 8.57
CA LEU A 218 5.42 15.02 7.92
C LEU A 218 4.76 13.76 7.34
N ALA A 219 3.81 13.15 8.07
CA ALA A 219 3.09 11.97 7.60
C ALA A 219 2.30 12.25 6.32
N ASN A 220 1.71 13.43 6.23
CA ASN A 220 0.91 13.88 5.10
C ASN A 220 1.72 14.40 3.91
N ASP A 221 3.01 14.69 4.06
CA ASP A 221 3.88 15.29 3.04
C ASP A 221 4.41 14.25 2.03
N THR A 222 3.50 13.51 1.38
CA THR A 222 3.81 12.62 0.24
C THR A 222 2.71 12.64 -0.79
N ASP A 223 3.04 12.23 -2.02
CA ASP A 223 2.06 12.09 -3.10
C ASP A 223 1.03 10.97 -2.85
N TYR A 224 1.32 10.06 -1.93
CA TYR A 224 0.53 8.86 -1.65
C TYR A 224 -0.42 9.06 -0.46
N ALA A 225 -1.54 8.34 -0.46
CA ALA A 225 -2.51 8.33 0.64
C ALA A 225 -3.17 6.94 0.80
N LEU A 226 -2.35 5.88 0.90
CA LEU A 226 -2.85 4.51 1.01
C LEU A 226 -3.11 4.09 2.47
N THR A 227 -2.06 3.92 3.27
CA THR A 227 -2.19 3.61 4.70
C THR A 227 -1.40 4.58 5.56
N ALA A 228 -1.89 4.82 6.78
CA ALA A 228 -1.17 5.54 7.83
C ALA A 228 -1.48 4.92 9.20
N GLY A 229 -0.55 5.04 10.13
CA GLY A 229 -0.70 4.58 11.50
C GLY A 229 -0.41 5.67 12.51
N VAL A 230 -1.07 5.63 13.66
CA VAL A 230 -0.71 6.41 14.85
C VAL A 230 -0.64 5.49 16.06
N LEU A 231 0.41 5.66 16.85
CA LEU A 231 0.64 4.96 18.11
C LEU A 231 0.67 6.04 19.20
N SER A 232 -0.39 6.10 20.00
CA SER A 232 -0.61 7.15 21.02
C SER A 232 -1.60 6.64 22.07
N ARG A 233 -1.50 7.13 23.30
CA ARG A 233 -2.50 6.93 24.36
C ARG A 233 -3.31 8.20 24.64
N SER A 234 -2.98 9.31 24.00
CA SER A 234 -3.67 10.59 24.14
C SER A 234 -4.96 10.60 23.32
N PRO A 235 -6.16 10.68 23.95
CA PRO A 235 -7.42 10.72 23.20
C PRO A 235 -7.52 11.91 22.25
N ALA A 236 -6.91 13.04 22.61
CA ALA A 236 -6.87 14.24 21.78
C ALA A 236 -6.04 14.01 20.51
N HIS A 237 -4.82 13.48 20.66
CA HIS A 237 -3.95 13.19 19.51
C HIS A 237 -4.48 12.07 18.62
N ILE A 238 -5.10 11.03 19.19
CA ILE A 238 -5.79 9.99 18.42
C ILE A 238 -6.92 10.59 17.59
N SER A 239 -7.75 11.44 18.21
CA SER A 239 -8.87 12.10 17.50
C SER A 239 -8.37 13.01 16.39
N GLN A 240 -7.29 13.76 16.65
CA GLN A 240 -6.64 14.62 15.66
C GLN A 240 -6.07 13.80 14.50
N ALA A 241 -5.31 12.74 14.77
CA ALA A 241 -4.77 11.86 13.75
C ALA A 241 -5.87 11.21 12.90
N ALA A 242 -6.99 10.79 13.51
CA ALA A 242 -8.13 10.24 12.78
C ALA A 242 -8.77 11.26 11.84
N ALA A 243 -8.74 12.54 12.18
CA ALA A 243 -9.28 13.62 11.36
C ALA A 243 -8.30 14.13 10.29
N GLU A 244 -7.00 14.14 10.60
CA GLU A 244 -5.98 14.86 9.81
C GLU A 244 -5.04 13.96 9.02
N LEU A 245 -4.85 12.68 9.38
CA LEU A 245 -4.00 11.78 8.59
C LEU A 245 -4.64 11.52 7.22
N ARG A 246 -3.90 11.87 6.17
CA ARG A 246 -4.32 11.72 4.78
C ARG A 246 -3.98 10.33 4.28
N ALA A 247 -4.82 9.35 4.62
CA ALA A 247 -4.74 8.01 4.10
C ALA A 247 -6.14 7.41 3.89
N GLY A 248 -6.26 6.47 2.96
CA GLY A 248 -7.45 5.66 2.84
C GLY A 248 -7.67 4.82 4.09
N ASN A 249 -6.63 4.13 4.57
CA ASN A 249 -6.72 3.26 5.74
C ASN A 249 -5.85 3.80 6.89
N VAL A 250 -6.50 4.40 7.88
CA VAL A 250 -5.85 4.87 9.12
C VAL A 250 -5.97 3.81 10.21
N TYR A 251 -4.87 3.51 10.89
CA TYR A 251 -4.78 2.52 11.95
C TYR A 251 -4.32 3.17 13.26
N VAL A 252 -4.98 2.85 14.38
CA VAL A 252 -4.62 3.35 15.71
C VAL A 252 -4.12 2.19 16.56
N ASN A 253 -2.95 2.34 17.18
CA ASN A 253 -2.38 1.39 18.14
C ASN A 253 -2.22 -0.05 17.62
N ARG A 254 -1.87 -0.20 16.33
CA ARG A 254 -1.60 -1.49 15.68
C ARG A 254 -0.78 -1.33 14.40
N THR A 255 -0.51 -2.45 13.74
CA THR A 255 0.13 -2.51 12.42
C THR A 255 -0.70 -1.80 11.34
N THR A 256 -0.02 -1.24 10.33
CA THR A 256 -0.67 -0.63 9.13
C THR A 256 -0.93 -1.62 8.00
N THR A 257 -0.47 -2.86 8.15
CA THR A 257 -0.67 -3.95 7.19
C THR A 257 -1.74 -4.94 7.66
N GLY A 258 -2.17 -5.82 6.76
CA GLY A 258 -3.09 -6.92 7.08
C GLY A 258 -4.56 -6.49 7.16
N ALA A 259 -5.01 -5.68 6.20
CA ALA A 259 -6.42 -5.38 6.03
C ALA A 259 -7.22 -6.66 5.76
N VAL A 260 -8.39 -6.80 6.39
CA VAL A 260 -9.26 -7.97 6.26
C VAL A 260 -10.55 -7.58 5.55
N VAL A 261 -10.96 -8.37 4.55
CA VAL A 261 -12.20 -8.20 3.79
C VAL A 261 -13.41 -8.07 4.74
N GLY A 262 -14.30 -7.11 4.45
CA GLY A 262 -15.47 -6.81 5.27
C GLY A 262 -15.19 -6.10 6.59
N ARG A 263 -13.92 -5.96 7.02
CA ARG A 263 -13.55 -5.23 8.25
C ARG A 263 -12.78 -3.95 7.96
N GLN A 264 -11.81 -4.03 7.04
CA GLN A 264 -11.05 -2.88 6.58
C GLN A 264 -11.04 -2.90 5.04
N PRO A 265 -12.12 -2.44 4.38
CA PRO A 265 -12.06 -2.17 2.95
C PRO A 265 -10.78 -1.41 2.63
N PHE A 266 -10.02 -1.93 1.67
CA PHE A 266 -8.65 -1.49 1.41
C PHE A 266 -8.60 -0.66 0.13
N GLY A 267 -7.90 0.47 0.19
CA GLY A 267 -7.68 1.36 -0.93
C GLY A 267 -7.42 2.78 -0.47
N GLY A 268 -6.81 3.58 -1.34
CA GLY A 268 -6.35 4.93 -1.05
C GLY A 268 -6.83 5.98 -2.03
N TYR A 269 -6.26 7.17 -1.91
CA TYR A 269 -6.43 8.27 -2.87
C TYR A 269 -5.08 8.97 -3.11
N GLY A 270 -5.07 10.15 -3.73
CA GLY A 270 -3.83 10.77 -4.19
C GLY A 270 -3.20 9.94 -5.30
N LEU A 271 -1.88 9.73 -5.29
CA LEU A 271 -1.22 8.83 -6.24
C LEU A 271 -1.24 7.35 -5.80
N SER A 272 -1.99 7.01 -4.75
CA SER A 272 -2.17 5.61 -4.32
C SER A 272 -3.25 4.84 -5.07
N GLY A 273 -4.13 5.52 -5.82
CA GLY A 273 -5.15 4.82 -6.57
C GLY A 273 -6.34 5.68 -6.96
N VAL A 274 -7.20 5.09 -7.80
CA VAL A 274 -8.52 5.60 -8.17
C VAL A 274 -9.55 4.49 -8.10
N GLY A 275 -10.72 4.82 -7.56
CA GLY A 275 -11.83 3.89 -7.39
C GLY A 275 -12.23 3.70 -5.93
N SER A 276 -13.18 2.79 -5.73
CA SER A 276 -13.67 2.35 -4.42
C SER A 276 -12.87 1.16 -3.90
N LYS A 277 -12.97 0.96 -2.57
CA LYS A 277 -12.10 0.07 -1.80
C LYS A 277 -12.49 -1.40 -1.92
N VAL A 278 -11.52 -2.24 -2.28
CA VAL A 278 -11.70 -3.69 -2.34
C VAL A 278 -12.09 -4.26 -0.97
N GLY A 279 -13.02 -5.22 -0.98
CA GLY A 279 -13.53 -5.85 0.24
C GLY A 279 -14.54 -5.01 1.02
N GLY A 280 -14.99 -3.86 0.47
CA GLY A 280 -16.10 -3.06 0.95
C GLY A 280 -17.37 -3.19 0.10
N PRO A 281 -18.50 -2.63 0.56
CA PRO A 281 -19.80 -2.74 -0.11
C PRO A 281 -19.83 -2.04 -1.48
N ASP A 282 -19.03 -1.01 -1.66
CA ASP A 282 -19.05 -0.17 -2.86
C ASP A 282 -18.20 -0.72 -4.01
N TYR A 283 -17.36 -1.73 -3.77
CA TYR A 283 -16.38 -2.20 -4.76
C TYR A 283 -17.06 -2.78 -6.01
N LEU A 284 -18.11 -3.58 -5.82
CA LEU A 284 -18.83 -4.22 -6.93
C LEU A 284 -19.59 -3.23 -7.80
N LEU A 285 -20.01 -2.08 -7.25
CA LEU A 285 -20.67 -1.02 -8.01
C LEU A 285 -19.77 -0.46 -9.12
N GLN A 286 -18.46 -0.60 -9.00
CA GLN A 286 -17.51 -0.16 -10.03
C GLN A 286 -17.50 -1.06 -11.27
N PHE A 287 -18.07 -2.27 -11.21
CA PHE A 287 -18.08 -3.21 -12.33
C PHE A 287 -19.41 -3.24 -13.07
N VAL A 288 -20.36 -2.39 -12.69
CA VAL A 288 -21.70 -2.31 -13.28
C VAL A 288 -22.05 -0.85 -13.62
N ASP A 289 -23.08 -0.68 -14.46
CA ASP A 289 -23.66 0.62 -14.74
C ASP A 289 -25.09 0.69 -14.19
N PRO A 290 -25.45 1.79 -13.49
CA PRO A 290 -26.79 1.96 -12.97
C PRO A 290 -27.80 2.13 -14.12
N ARG A 291 -28.98 1.53 -13.96
CA ARG A 291 -30.09 1.64 -14.90
C ARG A 291 -31.40 1.86 -14.15
N VAL A 292 -32.17 2.86 -14.58
CA VAL A 292 -33.53 3.11 -14.10
C VAL A 292 -34.52 2.71 -15.19
N VAL A 293 -35.58 2.00 -14.81
CA VAL A 293 -36.71 1.67 -15.69
C VAL A 293 -37.95 2.27 -15.06
N THR A 294 -38.67 3.09 -15.83
CA THR A 294 -39.90 3.75 -15.39
C THR A 294 -41.05 3.23 -16.26
N GLU A 295 -42.02 2.60 -15.63
CA GLU A 295 -43.26 2.18 -16.28
C GLU A 295 -44.40 3.12 -15.89
N ASN A 296 -45.08 3.68 -16.87
CA ASN A 296 -46.37 4.32 -16.62
C ASN A 296 -47.42 3.21 -16.43
N THR A 297 -47.83 3.00 -15.19
CA THR A 297 -48.83 1.98 -14.83
C THR A 297 -50.27 2.49 -14.90
N LEU A 298 -50.49 3.78 -15.20
CA LEU A 298 -51.82 4.35 -15.38
C LEU A 298 -52.48 3.80 -16.64
N ARG A 299 -53.61 3.09 -16.48
CA ARG A 299 -54.43 2.59 -17.59
C ARG A 299 -55.89 3.01 -17.37
N GLN A 300 -56.45 3.76 -18.32
CA GLN A 300 -57.85 4.21 -18.28
C GLN A 300 -58.24 4.96 -16.99
N GLY A 301 -57.35 5.80 -16.45
CA GLY A 301 -57.60 6.58 -15.23
C GLY A 301 -57.43 5.80 -13.92
N PHE A 302 -56.98 4.55 -13.99
CA PHE A 302 -56.68 3.72 -12.82
C PHE A 302 -55.20 3.31 -12.82
N ALA A 303 -54.55 3.44 -11.67
CA ALA A 303 -53.25 2.84 -11.39
C ALA A 303 -53.41 1.89 -10.19
N PRO A 304 -52.72 0.73 -10.18
CA PRO A 304 -52.70 -0.13 -8.99
C PRO A 304 -52.23 0.69 -7.77
N GLY A 305 -52.90 0.53 -6.62
CA GLY A 305 -52.39 1.06 -5.36
C GLY A 305 -51.12 0.31 -4.92
N GLU A 306 -50.32 0.95 -4.07
CA GLU A 306 -49.14 0.32 -3.42
C GLU A 306 -49.50 -0.91 -2.59
#